data_AF-A0A9W8SE97-F1
#
_entry.id   AF-A0A9W8SE97-F1
#
_cell.length_a   1.000
_cell.length_b   1.000
_cell.length_c   1.000
_cell.angle_alpha   90.00
_cell.angle_beta   90.00
_cell.angle_gamma   90.00
#
_symmetry.space_group_name_H-M   'P 1'
#
loop_
_entity.id
_entity.type
_entity.pdbx_description
1 polymer ?
#
loop_
_entity_poly.entity_id
_entity_poly.type
_entity_poly.pdbx_seq_one_letter_code
_entity_poly.pdbx_strand_id
1 'polypeptide(L)'
;MATSLCGVPYMPNIPGMDQFKGGEIRHSSTHDSSRDFVGKRVCVVGTSSSGFDTAFDCSRRDIDVTLLQRSPTYVMSLTHSVPRILGGYAPNEKGYRRDPAEHDRLFFSTPVGPGEELARRTAKVLEDLDRPLLDALNARGLRTWRGQRNTGNSTLGQTRNGGFYFDAGACEHIVNGKIKVEPGYIERFTEDKVILNDGRERQFDLVVFATGFSNLIDSIRDTLGPKVANQVGPVWGIDEEGEYKNAFKETGVPNLWIMVGFLPMTRFQSRLLALRLKALKEGISPPPYKA
;
A
#
# COMPACT_ATOMS: atom_id res chain seq x y z
N MET A 1 3.22 -17.39 12.22
CA MET A 1 3.56 -15.97 12.48
C MET A 1 2.55 -15.09 11.76
N ALA A 2 2.02 -14.06 12.43
CA ALA A 2 0.96 -13.19 11.92
C ALA A 2 1.25 -11.71 12.28
N THR A 3 2.43 -11.22 11.88
CA THR A 3 3.00 -9.92 12.30
C THR A 3 2.89 -8.85 11.23
N SER A 4 1.78 -8.79 10.49
CA SER A 4 1.57 -7.93 9.32
C SER A 4 2.34 -8.37 8.07
N LEU A 5 1.93 -7.82 6.91
CA LEU A 5 2.67 -7.92 5.65
C LEU A 5 3.74 -6.82 5.52
N CYS A 6 3.51 -5.69 6.19
CA CYS A 6 4.48 -4.60 6.26
C CYS A 6 5.54 -4.95 7.31
N GLY A 7 6.81 -4.87 6.93
CA GLY A 7 7.95 -5.03 7.84
C GLY A 7 8.18 -3.76 8.66
N VAL A 8 9.44 -3.31 8.69
CA VAL A 8 9.82 -2.11 9.46
C VAL A 8 9.62 -0.83 8.63
N PRO A 9 9.33 0.33 9.26
CA PRO A 9 9.29 1.62 8.57
C PRO A 9 10.53 1.85 7.69
N TYR A 10 10.32 2.25 6.43
CA TYR A 10 11.43 2.54 5.53
C TYR A 10 11.76 4.03 5.57
N MET A 11 12.81 4.39 6.31
CA MET A 11 13.36 5.74 6.31
C MET A 11 14.44 5.87 5.24
N PRO A 12 14.32 6.76 4.24
CA PRO A 12 15.37 6.96 3.26
C PRO A 12 16.60 7.60 3.91
N ASN A 13 17.79 7.13 3.55
CA ASN A 13 19.04 7.78 3.93
C ASN A 13 19.35 8.89 2.92
N ILE A 14 19.08 10.14 3.28
CA ILE A 14 19.25 11.32 2.42
C ILE A 14 20.40 12.18 2.97
N PRO A 15 21.35 12.63 2.13
CA PRO A 15 22.46 13.48 2.57
C PRO A 15 22.00 14.74 3.33
N GLY A 16 22.65 15.02 4.46
CA GLY A 16 22.42 16.21 5.29
C GLY A 16 21.19 16.12 6.22
N MET A 17 20.44 15.01 6.21
CA MET A 17 19.23 14.84 7.00
C MET A 17 19.47 14.96 8.52
N ASP A 18 20.66 14.56 8.99
CA ASP A 18 21.15 14.68 10.37
C ASP A 18 21.51 16.12 10.77
N GLN A 19 21.69 17.01 9.79
CA GLN A 19 22.06 18.41 9.99
C GLN A 19 20.86 19.36 9.92
N PHE A 20 19.69 18.85 9.53
CA PHE A 20 18.49 19.66 9.36
C PHE A 20 17.95 20.15 10.70
N LYS A 21 18.01 21.47 10.91
CA LYS A 21 17.48 22.20 12.06
C LYS A 21 16.28 23.08 11.71
N GLY A 22 15.95 23.17 10.42
CA GLY A 22 14.81 23.96 9.92
C GLY A 22 13.44 23.46 10.36
N GLY A 23 13.36 22.22 10.86
CA GLY A 23 12.11 21.63 11.32
C GLY A 23 12.28 20.19 11.77
N GLU A 24 11.15 19.51 11.94
CA GLU A 24 11.11 18.10 12.34
C GLU A 24 11.10 17.16 11.14
N ILE A 25 11.71 15.98 11.32
CA ILE A 25 11.67 14.90 10.34
C ILE A 25 11.04 13.67 10.99
N ARG A 26 9.99 13.12 10.38
CA ARG A 26 9.27 11.96 10.89
C ARG A 26 8.99 10.96 9.78
N HIS A 27 8.88 9.68 10.12
CA HIS A 27 8.21 8.70 9.25
C HIS A 27 6.71 8.72 9.54
N SER A 28 5.86 8.42 8.55
CA SER A 28 4.40 8.44 8.74
C SER A 28 3.91 7.49 9.84
N SER A 29 4.67 6.45 10.18
CA SER A 29 4.35 5.51 11.27
C SER A 29 4.51 6.12 12.67
N THR A 30 5.26 7.22 12.82
CA THR A 30 5.42 7.96 14.07
C THR A 30 4.72 9.31 14.03
N HIS A 31 3.98 9.60 12.95
CA HIS A 31 3.15 10.78 12.84
C HIS A 31 1.82 10.52 13.55
N ASP A 32 1.54 11.29 14.59
CA ASP A 32 0.37 11.19 15.45
C ASP A 32 -0.72 12.21 15.06
N SER A 33 -0.32 13.47 14.86
CA SER A 33 -1.22 14.55 14.48
C SER A 33 -0.48 15.74 13.84
N SER A 34 -1.18 16.46 12.96
CA SER A 34 -0.70 17.72 12.39
C SER A 34 -1.00 18.97 13.24
N ARG A 35 -1.62 18.84 14.42
CA ARG A 35 -2.09 19.98 15.25
C ARG A 35 -1.00 21.01 15.59
N ASP A 36 0.22 20.55 15.87
CA ASP A 36 1.34 21.44 16.26
C ASP A 36 1.97 22.19 15.08
N PHE A 37 1.43 21.99 13.87
CA PHE A 37 1.90 22.55 12.62
C PHE A 37 0.90 23.52 11.97
N VAL A 38 -0.15 23.95 12.69
CA VAL A 38 -1.02 25.05 12.25
C VAL A 38 -0.20 26.32 12.03
N GLY A 39 -0.37 26.93 10.85
CA GLY A 39 0.41 28.10 10.41
C GLY A 39 1.84 27.79 9.95
N LYS A 40 2.23 26.52 9.92
CA LYS A 40 3.56 26.05 9.48
C LYS A 40 3.51 25.42 8.09
N ARG A 41 4.68 25.15 7.52
CA ARG A 41 4.87 24.50 6.22
C ARG A 41 5.22 23.03 6.40
N VAL A 42 4.44 22.14 5.82
CA VAL A 42 4.62 20.68 5.93
C VAL A 42 4.89 20.08 4.57
N CYS A 43 5.92 19.22 4.48
CA CYS A 43 6.17 18.39 3.31
C CYS A 43 5.83 16.94 3.62
N VAL A 44 4.99 16.32 2.80
CA VAL A 44 4.69 14.88 2.86
C VAL A 44 5.33 14.21 1.64
N VAL A 45 6.28 13.31 1.89
CA VAL A 45 7.06 12.65 0.85
C VAL A 45 6.46 11.28 0.54
N GLY A 46 5.87 11.13 -0.65
CA GLY A 46 5.27 9.89 -1.11
C GLY A 46 3.76 9.99 -1.34
N THR A 47 3.27 9.33 -2.40
CA THR A 47 1.88 9.44 -2.88
C THR A 47 1.18 8.08 -2.90
N SER A 48 1.20 7.38 -1.77
CA SER A 48 0.30 6.24 -1.50
C SER A 48 -0.53 6.55 -0.26
N SER A 49 -1.24 5.57 0.31
CA SER A 49 -2.25 5.81 1.36
C SER A 49 -1.78 6.74 2.49
N SER A 50 -0.67 6.42 3.16
CA SER A 50 -0.17 7.25 4.27
C SER A 50 0.17 8.68 3.86
N GLY A 51 0.62 8.89 2.62
CA GLY A 51 0.96 10.22 2.12
C GLY A 51 -0.28 11.09 1.89
N PHE A 52 -1.31 10.53 1.25
CA PHE A 52 -2.58 11.22 1.07
C PHE A 52 -3.28 11.47 2.42
N ASP A 53 -3.33 10.49 3.31
CA ASP A 53 -3.99 10.63 4.61
C ASP A 53 -3.31 11.68 5.48
N THR A 54 -1.97 11.72 5.50
CA THR A 54 -1.20 12.74 6.23
C THR A 54 -1.42 14.13 5.65
N ALA A 55 -1.36 14.26 4.31
CA ALA A 55 -1.62 15.54 3.65
C ALA A 55 -3.07 16.02 3.85
N PHE A 56 -4.01 15.08 3.91
CA PHE A 56 -5.40 15.37 4.19
C PHE A 56 -5.61 15.85 5.63
N ASP A 57 -5.01 15.20 6.63
CA ASP A 57 -5.06 15.70 8.02
C ASP A 57 -4.51 17.13 8.13
N CYS A 58 -3.38 17.41 7.48
CA CYS A 58 -2.79 18.75 7.46
C CYS A 58 -3.74 19.78 6.82
N SER A 59 -4.23 19.49 5.62
CA SER A 59 -5.06 20.43 4.85
C SER A 59 -6.44 20.69 5.47
N ARG A 60 -6.98 19.76 6.28
CA ARG A 60 -8.21 19.98 7.06
C ARG A 60 -8.05 21.00 8.19
N ARG A 61 -6.81 21.42 8.47
CA ARG A 61 -6.45 22.44 9.46
C ARG A 61 -5.87 23.69 8.81
N ASP A 62 -6.04 23.83 7.49
CA ASP A 62 -5.51 24.92 6.68
C ASP A 62 -3.97 25.10 6.82
N ILE A 63 -3.26 23.99 7.05
CA ILE A 63 -1.79 23.94 7.06
C ILE A 63 -1.27 23.99 5.62
N ASP A 64 -0.18 24.76 5.40
CA ASP A 64 0.48 24.80 4.10
C ASP A 64 1.22 23.49 3.84
N VAL A 65 0.54 22.56 3.16
CA VAL A 65 1.04 21.21 2.91
C VAL A 65 1.40 20.99 1.44
N THR A 66 2.62 20.52 1.23
CA THR A 66 3.13 20.05 -0.06
C THR A 66 3.23 18.53 -0.05
N LEU A 67 2.54 17.87 -0.98
CA LEU A 67 2.63 16.45 -1.27
C LEU A 67 3.65 16.22 -2.40
N LEU A 68 4.81 15.67 -2.06
CA LEU A 68 5.92 15.45 -3.00
C LEU A 68 5.77 14.10 -3.71
N GLN A 69 5.64 14.14 -5.04
CA GLN A 69 5.40 12.98 -5.89
C GLN A 69 6.61 12.58 -6.75
N ARG A 70 7.29 11.50 -6.36
CA ARG A 70 8.37 10.90 -7.18
C ARG A 70 7.84 10.11 -8.37
N SER A 71 6.82 9.27 -8.16
CA SER A 71 6.27 8.35 -9.16
C SER A 71 4.75 8.49 -9.24
N PRO A 72 4.13 8.22 -10.40
CA PRO A 72 2.67 8.30 -10.55
C PRO A 72 1.92 7.36 -9.58
N THR A 73 0.68 7.72 -9.26
CA THR A 73 -0.20 6.94 -8.35
C THR A 73 -1.43 6.40 -9.06
N TYR A 74 -1.83 5.16 -8.78
CA TYR A 74 -3.16 4.69 -9.19
C TYR A 74 -4.21 5.16 -8.17
N VAL A 75 -5.10 6.04 -8.60
CA VAL A 75 -6.16 6.60 -7.74
C VAL A 75 -7.45 5.81 -7.99
N MET A 76 -8.14 5.47 -6.90
CA MET A 76 -9.42 4.77 -6.92
C MET A 76 -10.48 5.61 -6.24
N SER A 77 -11.56 5.94 -6.95
CA SER A 77 -12.71 6.58 -6.32
C SER A 77 -13.49 5.62 -5.43
N LEU A 78 -14.07 6.13 -4.35
CA LEU A 78 -15.02 5.35 -3.55
C LEU A 78 -16.33 5.09 -4.32
N THR A 79 -16.69 5.98 -5.25
CA THR A 79 -17.94 5.89 -6.02
C THR A 79 -17.90 4.78 -7.08
N HIS A 80 -16.79 4.64 -7.80
CA HIS A 80 -16.72 3.73 -8.94
C HIS A 80 -15.84 2.51 -8.64
N SER A 81 -14.66 2.70 -8.05
CA SER A 81 -13.71 1.60 -7.83
C SER A 81 -14.14 0.64 -6.72
N VAL A 82 -14.52 1.17 -5.55
CA VAL A 82 -14.84 0.32 -4.38
C VAL A 82 -16.01 -0.65 -4.62
N PRO A 83 -17.16 -0.25 -5.19
CA PRO A 83 -18.25 -1.17 -5.46
C PRO A 83 -17.87 -2.30 -6.43
N ARG A 84 -16.94 -2.06 -7.34
CA ARG A 84 -16.48 -3.09 -8.31
C ARG A 84 -15.47 -4.06 -7.71
N ILE A 85 -14.70 -3.63 -6.71
CA ILE A 85 -13.71 -4.46 -6.02
C ILE A 85 -14.34 -5.23 -4.85
N LEU A 86 -15.18 -4.55 -4.07
CA LEU A 86 -15.70 -5.05 -2.79
C LEU A 86 -17.23 -5.14 -2.74
N GLY A 87 -17.97 -4.67 -3.76
CA GLY A 87 -19.43 -4.61 -3.72
C GLY A 87 -20.10 -5.97 -3.61
N GLY A 88 -19.41 -7.06 -3.96
CA GLY A 88 -19.88 -8.40 -3.71
C GLY A 88 -20.08 -8.74 -2.22
N TYR A 89 -19.36 -8.06 -1.32
CA TYR A 89 -19.55 -8.17 0.13
C TYR A 89 -20.66 -7.25 0.67
N ALA A 90 -21.14 -6.29 -0.13
CA ALA A 90 -22.23 -5.41 0.26
C ALA A 90 -23.59 -6.14 0.15
N PRO A 91 -24.61 -5.71 0.90
CA PRO A 91 -25.98 -6.16 0.65
C PRO A 91 -26.40 -5.81 -0.77
N ASN A 92 -27.17 -6.68 -1.42
CA ASN A 92 -27.82 -6.35 -2.69
C ASN A 92 -28.98 -5.36 -2.48
N GLU A 93 -29.63 -4.95 -3.57
CA GLU A 93 -30.77 -4.01 -3.56
C GLU A 93 -31.94 -4.43 -2.64
N LYS A 94 -32.06 -5.73 -2.35
CA LYS A 94 -33.09 -6.30 -1.44
C LYS A 94 -32.61 -6.43 0.00
N GLY A 95 -31.44 -5.89 0.32
CA GLY A 95 -30.82 -6.01 1.65
C GLY A 95 -30.22 -7.40 1.94
N TYR A 96 -30.23 -8.33 0.98
CA TYR A 96 -29.65 -9.65 1.19
C TYR A 96 -28.12 -9.55 1.16
N ARG A 97 -27.49 -10.04 2.22
CA ARG A 97 -26.04 -10.18 2.34
C ARG A 97 -25.69 -11.66 2.27
N ARG A 98 -24.90 -12.05 1.26
CA ARG A 98 -24.38 -13.41 1.15
C ARG A 98 -23.50 -13.76 2.35
N ASP A 99 -23.49 -15.04 2.73
CA ASP A 99 -22.58 -15.56 3.75
C ASP A 99 -21.12 -15.20 3.40
N PRO A 100 -20.34 -14.63 4.34
CA PRO A 100 -18.96 -14.24 4.06
C PRO A 100 -18.08 -15.39 3.54
N ALA A 101 -18.29 -16.63 3.97
CA ALA A 101 -17.47 -17.75 3.51
C ALA A 101 -17.84 -18.21 2.09
N GLU A 102 -19.11 -18.09 1.68
CA GLU A 102 -19.47 -18.20 0.26
C GLU A 102 -18.83 -17.10 -0.57
N HIS A 103 -18.83 -15.86 -0.08
CA HIS A 103 -18.23 -14.76 -0.82
C HIS A 103 -16.71 -14.91 -0.94
N ASP A 104 -16.02 -15.25 0.15
CA ASP A 104 -14.58 -15.50 0.15
C ASP A 104 -14.22 -16.60 -0.87
N ARG A 105 -15.00 -17.70 -0.94
CA ARG A 105 -14.82 -18.76 -1.95
C ARG A 105 -14.92 -18.24 -3.38
N LEU A 106 -15.91 -17.39 -3.67
CA LEU A 106 -16.05 -16.80 -5.00
C LEU A 106 -14.89 -15.85 -5.31
N PHE A 107 -14.49 -15.02 -4.33
CA PHE A 107 -13.39 -14.07 -4.48
C PHE A 107 -12.06 -14.76 -4.80
N PHE A 108 -11.78 -15.90 -4.15
CA PHE A 108 -10.56 -16.69 -4.36
C PHE A 108 -10.72 -17.84 -5.39
N SER A 109 -11.82 -17.91 -6.14
CA SER A 109 -12.04 -18.93 -7.18
C SER A 109 -11.38 -18.60 -8.52
N THR A 110 -10.95 -17.36 -8.72
CA THR A 110 -10.31 -16.92 -9.97
C THR A 110 -8.79 -16.98 -9.80
N PRO A 111 -8.07 -17.80 -10.59
CA PRO A 111 -6.60 -17.83 -10.55
C PRO A 111 -5.99 -16.48 -10.96
N VAL A 112 -4.77 -16.21 -10.51
CA VAL A 112 -4.11 -14.90 -10.72
C VAL A 112 -4.01 -14.53 -12.20
N GLY A 113 -3.60 -15.45 -13.07
CA GLY A 113 -3.46 -15.21 -14.52
C GLY A 113 -4.75 -14.67 -15.19
N PRO A 114 -5.86 -15.43 -15.19
CA PRO A 114 -7.16 -14.92 -15.67
C PRO A 114 -7.63 -13.65 -14.93
N GLY A 115 -7.36 -13.55 -13.62
CA GLY A 115 -7.68 -12.38 -12.82
C GLY A 115 -6.99 -11.11 -13.29
N GLU A 116 -5.75 -11.19 -13.78
CA GLU A 116 -5.02 -10.04 -14.34
C GLU A 116 -5.69 -9.48 -15.61
N GLU A 117 -6.18 -10.36 -16.50
CA GLU A 117 -6.88 -9.93 -17.71
C GLU A 117 -8.22 -9.27 -17.39
N LEU A 118 -8.98 -9.82 -16.45
CA LEU A 118 -10.20 -9.19 -15.95
C LEU A 118 -9.89 -7.82 -15.31
N ALA A 119 -8.84 -7.74 -14.49
CA ALA A 119 -8.42 -6.50 -13.86
C ALA A 119 -8.02 -5.44 -14.90
N ARG A 120 -7.37 -5.82 -16.01
CA ARG A 120 -7.01 -4.90 -17.10
C ARG A 120 -8.24 -4.26 -17.76
N ARG A 121 -9.28 -5.06 -17.99
CA ARG A 121 -10.56 -4.58 -18.55
C ARG A 121 -11.27 -3.67 -17.56
N THR A 122 -11.36 -4.07 -16.30
CA THR A 122 -11.98 -3.27 -15.24
C THR A 122 -11.24 -1.95 -15.05
N ALA A 123 -9.91 -1.96 -15.06
CA ALA A 123 -9.11 -0.74 -14.89
C ALA A 123 -9.34 0.28 -16.01
N LYS A 124 -9.57 -0.17 -17.25
CA LYS A 124 -9.96 0.73 -18.36
C LYS A 124 -11.31 1.37 -18.11
N VAL A 125 -12.33 0.57 -17.75
CA VAL A 125 -13.67 1.07 -17.43
C VAL A 125 -13.62 2.07 -16.26
N LEU A 126 -12.84 1.78 -15.23
CA LEU A 126 -12.66 2.67 -14.08
C LEU A 126 -12.00 3.98 -14.47
N GLU A 127 -10.97 3.95 -15.31
CA GLU A 127 -10.33 5.18 -15.79
C GLU A 127 -11.27 6.05 -16.64
N ASP A 128 -12.17 5.45 -17.42
CA ASP A 128 -13.18 6.19 -18.18
C ASP A 128 -14.21 6.84 -17.23
N LEU A 129 -14.68 6.11 -16.20
CA LEU A 129 -15.64 6.61 -15.22
C LEU A 129 -15.05 7.69 -14.29
N ASP A 130 -13.81 7.48 -13.84
CA ASP A 130 -13.09 8.40 -12.96
C ASP A 130 -12.41 9.55 -13.74
N ARG A 131 -12.58 9.63 -15.08
CA ARG A 131 -11.89 10.62 -15.91
C ARG A 131 -12.01 12.06 -15.42
N PRO A 132 -13.20 12.58 -15.04
CA PRO A 132 -13.30 13.94 -14.52
C PRO A 132 -12.43 14.18 -13.28
N LEU A 133 -12.36 13.20 -12.36
CA LEU A 133 -11.52 13.26 -11.17
C LEU A 133 -10.03 13.21 -11.56
N LEU A 134 -9.64 12.28 -12.43
CA LEU A 134 -8.25 12.11 -12.86
C LEU A 134 -7.75 13.36 -13.59
N ASP A 135 -8.55 13.94 -14.49
CA ASP A 135 -8.19 15.15 -15.21
C ASP A 135 -8.03 16.35 -14.26
N ALA A 136 -8.94 16.50 -13.29
CA ALA A 136 -8.84 17.55 -12.26
C ALA A 136 -7.58 17.40 -11.38
N LEU A 137 -7.21 16.16 -11.04
CA LEU A 137 -5.97 15.87 -10.31
C LEU A 137 -4.72 16.15 -11.15
N ASN A 138 -4.71 15.73 -12.42
CA ASN A 138 -3.60 15.99 -13.35
C ASN A 138 -3.42 17.49 -13.60
N ALA A 139 -4.52 18.26 -13.69
CA ALA A 139 -4.47 19.72 -13.80
C ALA A 139 -3.84 20.42 -12.58
N ARG A 140 -3.80 19.74 -11.43
CA ARG A 140 -3.09 20.17 -10.20
C ARG A 140 -1.69 19.58 -10.05
N GLY A 141 -1.18 18.91 -11.08
CA GLY A 141 0.17 18.37 -11.11
C GLY A 141 0.33 16.96 -10.53
N LEU A 142 -0.74 16.34 -10.01
CA LEU A 142 -0.68 14.95 -9.56
C LEU A 142 -0.68 14.02 -10.76
N ARG A 143 0.42 13.30 -10.99
CA ARG A 143 0.51 12.32 -12.07
C ARG A 143 -0.20 11.04 -11.66
N THR A 144 -1.18 10.64 -12.46
CA THR A 144 -1.88 9.36 -12.31
C THR A 144 -1.48 8.38 -13.40
N TRP A 145 -1.71 7.08 -13.18
CA TRP A 145 -1.47 6.02 -14.16
C TRP A 145 -2.34 4.80 -13.86
N ARG A 146 -2.42 3.83 -14.77
CA ARG A 146 -3.30 2.64 -14.64
C ARG A 146 -2.68 1.46 -13.86
N GLY A 147 -1.65 1.72 -13.08
CA GLY A 147 -0.95 0.69 -12.30
C GLY A 147 -0.14 -0.30 -13.15
N GLN A 148 0.57 -1.20 -12.46
CA GLN A 148 1.46 -2.16 -13.10
C GLN A 148 0.66 -3.06 -14.08
N ARG A 149 1.19 -3.23 -15.31
CA ARG A 149 0.56 -4.01 -16.39
C ARG A 149 -0.86 -3.54 -16.77
N ASN A 150 -1.21 -2.30 -16.44
CA ASN A 150 -2.54 -1.69 -16.66
C ASN A 150 -3.67 -2.41 -15.92
N THR A 151 -3.38 -3.03 -14.78
CA THR A 151 -4.36 -3.84 -14.01
C THR A 151 -4.92 -3.10 -12.80
N GLY A 152 -4.74 -1.78 -12.72
CA GLY A 152 -5.15 -0.97 -11.58
C GLY A 152 -4.45 -1.42 -10.29
N ASN A 153 -5.23 -1.62 -9.23
CA ASN A 153 -4.72 -2.04 -7.92
C ASN A 153 -4.36 -3.54 -7.85
N SER A 154 -4.84 -4.37 -8.77
CA SER A 154 -4.72 -5.83 -8.68
C SER A 154 -3.25 -6.28 -8.61
N THR A 155 -2.46 -6.00 -9.66
CA THR A 155 -1.03 -6.35 -9.65
C THR A 155 -0.29 -5.58 -8.55
N LEU A 156 -0.59 -4.29 -8.36
CA LEU A 156 0.11 -3.48 -7.37
C LEU A 156 -0.03 -4.04 -5.95
N GLY A 157 -1.23 -4.50 -5.58
CA GLY A 157 -1.48 -5.17 -4.31
C GLY A 157 -0.72 -6.49 -4.17
N GLN A 158 -0.69 -7.28 -5.25
CA GLN A 158 -0.01 -8.58 -5.28
C GLN A 158 1.52 -8.48 -5.21
N THR A 159 2.13 -7.48 -5.83
CA THR A 159 3.60 -7.39 -5.99
C THR A 159 4.27 -6.41 -5.04
N ARG A 160 3.66 -5.23 -4.83
CA ARG A 160 4.25 -4.13 -4.06
C ARG A 160 3.50 -3.81 -2.77
N ASN A 161 2.23 -4.21 -2.69
CA ASN A 161 1.32 -3.82 -1.61
C ASN A 161 1.30 -2.29 -1.38
N GLY A 162 1.33 -1.52 -2.46
CA GLY A 162 1.39 -0.06 -2.42
C GLY A 162 1.43 0.58 -3.82
N GLY A 163 1.46 1.91 -3.89
CA GLY A 163 1.45 2.66 -5.14
C GLY A 163 0.05 2.95 -5.69
N PHE A 164 -0.97 2.69 -4.88
CA PHE A 164 -2.36 3.08 -5.12
C PHE A 164 -2.93 3.82 -3.90
N TYR A 165 -4.07 4.48 -4.09
CA TYR A 165 -4.79 5.20 -3.04
C TYR A 165 -6.31 5.11 -3.28
N PHE A 166 -7.06 4.85 -2.20
CA PHE A 166 -8.53 4.96 -2.19
C PHE A 166 -8.90 6.36 -1.72
N ASP A 167 -9.59 7.14 -2.54
CA ASP A 167 -9.87 8.53 -2.22
C ASP A 167 -10.86 8.70 -1.07
N ALA A 168 -10.36 9.05 0.12
CA ALA A 168 -11.17 9.37 1.29
C ALA A 168 -11.42 10.88 1.48
N GLY A 169 -11.19 11.70 0.45
CA GLY A 169 -11.42 13.16 0.46
C GLY A 169 -10.16 14.00 0.16
N ALA A 170 -8.98 13.39 0.21
CA ALA A 170 -7.73 14.07 -0.10
C ALA A 170 -7.68 14.59 -1.56
N CYS A 171 -8.30 13.88 -2.51
CA CYS A 171 -8.30 14.30 -3.90
C CYS A 171 -9.06 15.62 -4.09
N GLU A 172 -10.18 15.82 -3.40
CA GLU A 172 -10.92 17.10 -3.43
C GLU A 172 -10.04 18.25 -2.92
N HIS A 173 -9.29 18.03 -1.84
CA HIS A 173 -8.37 19.02 -1.29
C HIS A 173 -7.22 19.37 -2.25
N ILE A 174 -6.75 18.40 -3.05
CA ILE A 174 -5.79 18.66 -4.14
C ILE A 174 -6.46 19.51 -5.24
N VAL A 175 -7.65 19.12 -5.71
CA VAL A 175 -8.41 19.82 -6.75
C VAL A 175 -8.68 21.28 -6.36
N ASN A 176 -9.00 21.52 -5.09
CA ASN A 176 -9.27 22.85 -4.54
C ASN A 176 -8.00 23.62 -4.16
N GLY A 177 -6.80 23.04 -4.33
CA GLY A 177 -5.52 23.69 -4.05
C GLY A 177 -5.13 23.78 -2.57
N LYS A 178 -5.87 23.10 -1.68
CA LYS A 178 -5.52 22.99 -0.24
C LYS A 178 -4.33 22.06 0.01
N ILE A 179 -4.08 21.11 -0.89
CA ILE A 179 -2.87 20.30 -0.92
C ILE A 179 -2.12 20.64 -2.18
N LYS A 180 -0.89 21.16 -2.06
CA LYS A 180 -0.02 21.46 -3.20
C LYS A 180 0.68 20.18 -3.62
N VAL A 181 0.64 19.83 -4.91
CA VAL A 181 1.38 18.66 -5.41
C VAL A 181 2.62 19.14 -6.15
N GLU A 182 3.79 18.64 -5.74
CA GLU A 182 5.05 18.95 -6.39
C GLU A 182 5.69 17.67 -6.93
N PRO A 183 6.14 17.62 -8.20
CA PRO A 183 6.90 16.48 -8.70
C PRO A 183 8.33 16.51 -8.16
N GLY A 184 8.89 15.33 -7.89
CA GLY A 184 10.29 15.17 -7.54
C GLY A 184 10.54 14.31 -6.31
N TYR A 185 11.77 14.37 -5.82
CA TYR A 185 12.21 13.78 -4.56
C TYR A 185 13.23 14.71 -3.90
N ILE A 186 13.42 14.54 -2.59
CA ILE A 186 14.44 15.26 -1.85
C ILE A 186 15.81 14.67 -2.21
N GLU A 187 16.69 15.49 -2.77
CA GLU A 187 18.05 15.10 -3.11
C GLU A 187 18.98 15.20 -1.90
N ARG A 188 18.86 16.29 -1.14
CA ARG A 188 19.63 16.53 0.08
C ARG A 188 18.95 17.56 0.99
N PHE A 189 19.39 17.62 2.23
CA PHE A 189 19.07 18.67 3.19
C PHE A 189 20.26 19.63 3.35
N THR A 190 19.96 20.88 3.73
CA THR A 190 20.90 21.80 4.39
C THR A 190 20.50 21.95 5.85
N GLU A 191 21.17 22.84 6.59
CA GLU A 191 20.78 23.16 7.97
C GLU A 191 19.34 23.69 8.08
N ASP A 192 18.85 24.42 7.08
CA ASP A 192 17.57 25.13 7.13
C ASP A 192 16.61 24.80 5.97
N LYS A 193 17.05 24.06 4.95
CA LYS A 193 16.29 23.82 3.71
C LYS A 193 16.31 22.38 3.26
N VAL A 194 15.33 22.07 2.43
CA VAL A 194 15.20 20.86 1.63
C VAL A 194 15.53 21.22 0.18
N ILE A 195 16.44 20.46 -0.43
CA ILE A 195 16.85 20.62 -1.83
C ILE A 195 16.23 19.48 -2.64
N LEU A 196 15.39 19.83 -3.59
CA LEU A 196 14.77 18.87 -4.50
C LEU A 196 15.73 18.51 -5.63
N ASN A 197 15.48 17.37 -6.27
CA ASN A 197 16.30 16.81 -7.36
C ASN A 197 16.43 17.65 -8.64
N ASP A 198 15.81 18.82 -8.69
CA ASP A 198 15.90 19.79 -9.78
C ASP A 198 16.48 21.14 -9.32
N GLY A 199 17.09 21.16 -8.13
CA GLY A 199 17.72 22.34 -7.55
C GLY A 199 16.76 23.30 -6.84
N ARG A 200 15.44 23.07 -6.88
CA ARG A 200 14.50 23.90 -6.10
C ARG A 200 14.77 23.76 -4.60
N GLU A 201 14.88 24.90 -3.93
CA GLU A 201 14.99 24.97 -2.48
C GLU A 201 13.62 25.20 -1.84
N ARG A 202 13.38 24.55 -0.71
CA ARG A 202 12.18 24.71 0.11
C ARG A 202 12.55 24.76 1.58
N GLN A 203 11.76 25.48 2.36
CA GLN A 203 11.84 25.42 3.81
C GLN A 203 10.54 24.79 4.32
N PHE A 204 10.68 23.84 5.24
CA PHE A 204 9.57 23.14 5.86
C PHE A 204 9.83 23.04 7.36
N ASP A 205 8.78 23.21 8.15
CA ASP A 205 8.83 23.04 9.60
C ASP A 205 8.59 21.57 9.99
N LEU A 206 8.05 20.77 9.06
CA LEU A 206 7.91 19.32 9.17
C LEU A 206 8.11 18.64 7.81
N VAL A 207 8.90 17.58 7.78
CA VAL A 207 8.98 16.63 6.68
C VAL A 207 8.51 15.26 7.16
N VAL A 208 7.39 14.78 6.61
CA VAL A 208 6.85 13.44 6.86
C VAL A 208 7.19 12.52 5.70
N PHE A 209 8.06 11.54 5.95
CA PHE A 209 8.32 10.47 5.00
C PHE A 209 7.21 9.43 5.06
N ALA A 210 6.32 9.46 4.06
CA ALA A 210 5.32 8.44 3.79
C ALA A 210 5.88 7.41 2.78
N THR A 211 7.10 6.94 3.06
CA THR A 211 7.94 6.13 2.15
C THR A 211 7.72 4.63 2.28
N GLY A 212 6.71 4.23 3.05
CA GLY A 212 6.26 2.84 3.17
C GLY A 212 7.09 2.04 4.17
N PHE A 213 7.06 0.73 4.00
CA PHE A 213 7.69 -0.22 4.90
C PHE A 213 8.56 -1.17 4.10
N SER A 214 9.52 -1.78 4.78
CA SER A 214 10.27 -2.90 4.24
C SER A 214 9.37 -4.15 4.12
N ASN A 215 9.92 -5.22 3.56
CA ASN A 215 9.20 -6.48 3.44
C ASN A 215 9.09 -7.19 4.79
N LEU A 216 8.03 -7.99 4.99
CA LEU A 216 7.86 -8.83 6.17
C LEU A 216 9.08 -9.68 6.54
N ILE A 217 9.89 -10.07 5.55
CA ILE A 217 11.09 -10.87 5.80
C ILE A 217 12.07 -10.19 6.76
N ASP A 218 12.09 -8.87 6.82
CA ASP A 218 12.91 -8.12 7.77
C ASP A 218 12.35 -8.22 9.19
N SER A 219 11.02 -8.18 9.35
CA SER A 219 10.38 -8.46 10.65
C SER A 219 10.65 -9.89 11.13
N ILE A 220 10.68 -10.87 10.22
CA ILE A 220 11.09 -12.25 10.54
C ILE A 220 12.56 -12.27 10.97
N ARG A 221 13.44 -11.55 10.28
CA ARG A 221 14.87 -11.44 10.61
C ARG A 221 15.10 -10.84 12.00
N ASP A 222 14.37 -9.79 12.34
CA ASP A 222 14.46 -9.12 13.64
C ASP A 222 13.92 -10.00 14.78
N THR A 223 12.86 -10.77 14.52
CA THR A 223 12.19 -11.58 15.54
C THR A 223 12.84 -12.95 15.75
N LEU A 224 13.19 -13.65 14.66
CA LEU A 224 13.63 -15.05 14.67
C LEU A 224 15.09 -15.23 14.20
N GLY A 225 15.76 -14.15 13.83
CA GLY A 225 17.15 -14.14 13.41
C GLY A 225 17.36 -14.40 11.91
N PRO A 226 18.55 -14.05 11.40
CA PRO A 226 18.86 -14.09 9.96
C PRO A 226 18.85 -15.51 9.37
N LYS A 227 19.21 -16.53 10.17
CA LYS A 227 19.18 -17.93 9.72
C LYS A 227 17.78 -18.37 9.33
N VAL A 228 16.79 -18.09 10.20
CA VAL A 228 15.38 -18.43 9.96
C VAL A 228 14.84 -17.62 8.78
N ALA A 229 15.08 -16.30 8.75
CA ALA A 229 14.62 -15.45 7.65
C ALA A 229 15.16 -15.90 6.28
N ASN A 230 16.46 -16.22 6.19
CA ASN A 230 17.05 -16.70 4.94
C ASN A 230 16.44 -18.04 4.47
N GLN A 231 16.06 -18.91 5.41
CA GLN A 231 15.43 -20.20 5.11
C GLN A 231 13.96 -20.05 4.70
N VAL A 232 13.23 -19.06 5.24
CA VAL A 232 11.87 -18.74 4.77
C VAL A 232 11.89 -18.22 3.34
N GLY A 233 12.83 -17.32 3.01
CA GLY A 233 12.90 -16.69 1.69
C GLY A 233 11.84 -15.59 1.48
N PRO A 234 11.61 -15.14 0.23
CA PRO A 234 10.68 -14.05 -0.05
C PRO A 234 9.25 -14.38 0.38
N VAL A 235 8.58 -13.45 1.06
CA VAL A 235 7.15 -13.55 1.38
C VAL A 235 6.41 -12.50 0.60
N TRP A 236 5.22 -12.84 0.08
CA TRP A 236 4.41 -12.00 -0.79
C TRP A 236 5.01 -11.81 -2.20
N GLY A 237 4.20 -11.34 -3.14
CA GLY A 237 4.49 -11.48 -4.57
C GLY A 237 3.99 -12.80 -5.13
N ILE A 238 3.85 -12.85 -6.45
CA ILE A 238 3.37 -14.00 -7.21
C ILE A 238 4.59 -14.76 -7.77
N ASP A 239 4.61 -16.08 -7.62
CA ASP A 239 5.59 -16.97 -8.24
C ASP A 239 5.20 -17.37 -9.68
N GLU A 240 6.03 -18.19 -10.33
CA GLU A 240 5.85 -18.56 -11.74
C GLU A 240 4.58 -19.37 -12.00
N GLU A 241 4.02 -19.98 -10.95
CA GLU A 241 2.78 -20.76 -11.02
C GLU A 241 1.53 -19.91 -10.77
N GLY A 242 1.71 -18.64 -10.41
CA GLY A 242 0.60 -17.75 -10.09
C GLY A 242 0.17 -17.78 -8.62
N GLU A 243 1.00 -18.28 -7.71
CA GLU A 243 0.69 -18.39 -6.28
C GLU A 243 1.45 -17.35 -5.43
N TYR A 244 0.90 -17.02 -4.26
CA TYR A 244 1.60 -16.12 -3.33
C TYR A 244 2.83 -16.81 -2.73
N LYS A 245 3.97 -16.12 -2.72
CA LYS A 245 5.21 -16.61 -2.13
C LYS A 245 5.10 -16.72 -0.61
N ASN A 246 5.36 -17.93 -0.09
CA ASN A 246 5.43 -18.27 1.34
C ASN A 246 4.29 -17.79 2.26
N ALA A 247 3.15 -17.36 1.71
CA ALA A 247 1.96 -16.96 2.47
C ALA A 247 0.99 -18.13 2.57
N PHE A 248 0.58 -18.49 3.78
CA PHE A 248 -0.33 -19.61 4.10
C PHE A 248 0.11 -21.01 3.62
N LYS A 249 1.33 -21.15 3.08
CA LYS A 249 1.95 -22.42 2.70
C LYS A 249 3.15 -22.75 3.58
N GLU A 250 3.63 -23.99 3.47
CA GLU A 250 4.84 -24.42 4.17
C GLU A 250 6.02 -23.53 3.74
N THR A 251 6.76 -23.03 4.73
CA THR A 251 7.99 -22.30 4.48
C THR A 251 9.16 -23.28 4.39
N GLY A 252 10.36 -22.80 4.04
CA GLY A 252 11.57 -23.61 4.15
C GLY A 252 11.91 -24.02 5.59
N VAL A 253 11.23 -23.48 6.62
CA VAL A 253 11.45 -23.76 8.04
C VAL A 253 10.37 -24.71 8.57
N PRO A 254 10.74 -25.89 9.11
CA PRO A 254 9.78 -26.83 9.67
C PRO A 254 8.90 -26.17 10.75
N ASN A 255 7.59 -26.46 10.69
CA ASN A 255 6.58 -25.98 11.63
C ASN A 255 6.42 -24.45 11.71
N LEU A 256 6.84 -23.72 10.67
CA LEU A 256 6.63 -22.28 10.55
C LEU A 256 5.77 -21.97 9.33
N TRP A 257 4.65 -21.28 9.59
CA TRP A 257 3.75 -20.74 8.58
C TRP A 257 3.58 -19.23 8.76
N ILE A 258 3.43 -18.52 7.66
CA ILE A 258 3.26 -17.08 7.64
C ILE A 258 1.83 -16.74 7.21
N MET A 259 1.11 -15.99 8.05
CA MET A 259 -0.25 -15.53 7.80
C MET A 259 -0.23 -14.02 7.56
N VAL A 260 -0.67 -13.59 6.40
CA VAL A 260 -0.62 -12.19 5.93
C VAL A 260 -1.84 -11.84 5.08
N GLY A 261 -1.94 -10.58 4.67
CA GLY A 261 -2.99 -10.11 3.77
C GLY A 261 -4.20 -9.54 4.51
N PHE A 262 -5.31 -9.45 3.79
CA PHE A 262 -6.54 -8.79 4.24
C PHE A 262 -7.56 -9.79 4.79
N LEU A 263 -8.64 -9.27 5.38
CA LEU A 263 -9.59 -10.07 6.16
C LEU A 263 -10.20 -11.25 5.37
N PRO A 264 -10.79 -11.07 4.18
CA PRO A 264 -11.21 -12.18 3.32
C PRO A 264 -10.15 -13.26 3.10
N MET A 265 -8.92 -12.87 2.77
CA MET A 265 -7.82 -13.81 2.55
C MET A 265 -7.53 -14.63 3.80
N THR A 266 -7.49 -13.96 4.96
CA THR A 266 -7.25 -14.64 6.25
C THR A 266 -8.37 -15.64 6.57
N ARG A 267 -9.64 -15.28 6.37
CA ARG A 267 -10.78 -16.18 6.59
C ARG A 267 -10.74 -17.40 5.67
N PHE A 268 -10.41 -17.19 4.41
CA PHE A 268 -10.34 -18.25 3.41
C PHE A 268 -9.16 -19.19 3.67
N GLN A 269 -7.94 -18.64 3.73
CA GLN A 269 -6.69 -19.41 3.75
C GLN A 269 -6.44 -20.09 5.11
N SER A 270 -6.87 -19.49 6.22
CA SER A 270 -6.67 -20.10 7.56
C SER A 270 -7.35 -21.47 7.70
N ARG A 271 -8.51 -21.67 7.05
CA ARG A 271 -9.22 -22.96 7.05
C ARG A 271 -8.45 -24.02 6.27
N LEU A 272 -7.91 -23.67 5.11
CA LEU A 272 -7.09 -24.56 4.29
C LEU A 272 -5.81 -24.95 5.03
N LEU A 273 -5.15 -23.98 5.66
CA LEU A 273 -3.98 -24.22 6.48
C LEU A 273 -4.31 -25.12 7.69
N ALA A 274 -5.42 -24.89 8.38
CA ALA A 274 -5.83 -25.73 9.51
C ALA A 274 -6.07 -27.20 9.11
N LEU A 275 -6.70 -27.44 7.95
CA LEU A 275 -6.87 -28.79 7.39
C LEU A 275 -5.52 -29.42 7.05
N ARG A 276 -4.59 -28.66 6.45
CA ARG A 276 -3.23 -29.12 6.16
C ARG A 276 -2.49 -29.51 7.44
N LEU A 277 -2.56 -28.68 8.47
CA LEU A 277 -1.94 -28.95 9.78
C LEU A 277 -2.52 -30.21 10.44
N LYS A 278 -3.85 -30.40 10.34
CA LYS A 278 -4.50 -31.62 10.83
C LYS A 278 -4.01 -32.85 10.08
N ALA A 279 -3.96 -32.81 8.75
CA ALA A 279 -3.47 -33.90 7.93
C ALA A 279 -1.99 -34.25 8.24
N LEU A 280 -1.15 -33.24 8.52
CA LEU A 280 0.23 -33.45 8.95
C LEU A 280 0.31 -34.19 10.29
N LYS A 281 -0.53 -33.80 11.27
CA LYS A 281 -0.61 -34.47 12.57
C LYS A 281 -1.12 -35.90 12.49
N GLU A 282 -2.03 -36.18 11.57
CA GLU A 282 -2.59 -37.51 11.35
C GLU A 282 -1.72 -38.40 10.44
N GLY A 283 -0.62 -37.87 9.89
CA GLY A 283 0.27 -38.62 8.99
C GLY A 283 -0.32 -38.91 7.62
N ILE A 284 -1.39 -38.22 7.24
CA ILE A 284 -2.11 -38.41 5.95
C ILE A 284 -1.86 -37.26 4.95
N SER A 285 -1.05 -36.28 5.34
CA SER A 285 -0.74 -35.14 4.48
C SER A 285 0.15 -35.57 3.30
N PRO A 286 -0.19 -35.22 2.04
CA PRO A 286 0.73 -35.43 0.93
C PRO A 286 2.00 -34.59 1.14
N PRO A 287 3.14 -34.94 0.51
CA PRO A 287 4.32 -34.09 0.55
C PRO A 287 4.00 -32.67 0.06
N PRO A 288 4.73 -31.65 0.54
CA PRO A 288 4.52 -30.28 0.06
C PRO A 288 4.76 -30.25 -1.44
N TYR A 289 3.89 -29.54 -2.15
CA TYR A 289 4.11 -29.28 -3.56
C TYR A 289 5.43 -28.50 -3.73
N LYS A 290 6.29 -28.98 -4.64
CA LYS A 290 7.56 -28.34 -4.99
C LYS A 290 7.45 -27.99 -6.48
N ALA A 291 7.34 -26.69 -6.77
CA ALA A 291 7.50 -26.15 -8.11
C ALA A 291 8.93 -26.39 -8.61
#